data_AF-A0A7X9EY04-F1
#
_entry.id   AF-A0A7X9EY04-F1
#
_cell.length_a   1.000
_cell.length_b   1.000
_cell.length_c   1.000
_cell.angle_alpha   90.00
_cell.angle_beta   90.00
_cell.angle_gamma   90.00
#
_symmetry.space_group_name_H-M   'P 1'
#
loop_
_entity.id
_entity.type
_entity.pdbx_description
1 polymer ?
#
loop_
_entity_poly.entity_id
_entity_poly.type
_entity_poly.pdbx_seq_one_letter_code
_entity_poly.pdbx_strand_id
1 'polypeptide(L)'
;MTLQLPVEEIARPISCKAKECAGFFDHENDHWMKTLTTVKPLPQRKNYTIGVDIGGTKIAFALIDDTGSVIENKRIPTQLTSGPEMILVEIGKQINLLIKEYGVNISGIGLATPGYVDTRTGIVKNAVNLNWKDVNVVAILKNSITASIPIYLQRDTAAETLGEHYFGAGKDCQDFVFLGIGTGFGAGAMTSGHLLTGVNNMALEIGHLSVDQHGPVCACGNMGCIETVLSGKGLVNRARDLYSSSSNLEYSQMLDSITAEWILERAKEHDPIAEELLQHMSKSLGFVCAMLKTILDPERFIIGGGLGKAIFHFLRFEVEKEMYSRVLKLDNRKIQFFQSSLKTSAMGAAAMVWYFNGLLPKSIHKNSS
;
A
#
# COMPACT_ATOMS: atom_id res chain seq x y z
N MET A 1 13.33 51.30 -38.23
CA MET A 1 13.42 51.60 -36.78
C MET A 1 14.15 50.43 -36.16
N THR A 2 15.41 50.66 -35.85
CA THR A 2 16.48 49.68 -35.60
C THR A 2 16.80 49.67 -34.11
N LEU A 3 17.11 48.50 -33.54
CA LEU A 3 17.90 48.21 -32.32
C LEU A 3 17.60 46.72 -31.99
N GLN A 4 18.37 45.69 -32.34
CA GLN A 4 19.79 45.37 -32.13
C GLN A 4 20.27 45.52 -30.68
N LEU A 5 20.64 44.39 -30.04
CA LEU A 5 21.97 44.06 -29.52
C LEU A 5 22.00 42.62 -28.89
N PRO A 6 23.17 41.98 -28.71
CA PRO A 6 23.43 40.61 -29.17
C PRO A 6 23.96 39.62 -28.12
N VAL A 7 24.17 38.39 -28.58
CA VAL A 7 24.85 37.25 -27.95
C VAL A 7 26.37 37.42 -28.04
N GLU A 8 27.11 37.21 -26.95
CA GLU A 8 28.58 37.11 -26.93
C GLU A 8 29.04 35.65 -26.73
N GLU A 9 29.80 35.14 -27.70
CA GLU A 9 30.79 34.05 -27.58
C GLU A 9 32.09 34.60 -26.96
N ILE A 10 32.91 33.76 -26.26
CA ILE A 10 34.37 33.64 -26.51
C ILE A 10 34.86 32.23 -26.09
N ALA A 11 35.73 31.65 -26.92
CA ALA A 11 36.39 30.35 -26.81
C ALA A 11 37.90 30.42 -26.43
N ARG A 12 38.36 29.45 -25.60
CA ARG A 12 39.70 28.77 -25.48
C ARG A 12 40.99 29.62 -25.15
N PRO A 13 42.21 29.01 -25.03
CA PRO A 13 42.82 28.41 -23.81
C PRO A 13 44.24 28.96 -23.48
N ILE A 14 44.79 28.74 -22.28
CA ILE A 14 46.22 29.05 -21.98
C ILE A 14 46.89 27.95 -21.11
N SER A 15 48.06 27.50 -21.58
CA SER A 15 49.04 26.60 -20.94
C SER A 15 50.25 27.39 -20.40
N CYS A 16 50.85 27.03 -19.25
CA CYS A 16 52.31 27.05 -18.97
C CYS A 16 52.61 26.66 -17.50
N LYS A 17 53.31 25.53 -17.26
CA LYS A 17 54.72 25.37 -16.81
C LYS A 17 54.96 25.20 -15.30
N ALA A 18 55.68 24.14 -15.00
CA ALA A 18 56.24 23.73 -13.72
C ALA A 18 57.60 24.36 -13.44
N LYS A 19 57.89 24.69 -12.16
CA LYS A 19 59.13 24.38 -11.40
C LYS A 19 59.21 25.24 -10.12
N GLU A 20 59.94 24.68 -9.14
CA GLU A 20 60.55 25.33 -7.95
C GLU A 20 59.66 25.60 -6.73
N CYS A 21 59.78 24.73 -5.71
CA CYS A 21 60.64 24.99 -4.55
C CYS A 21 60.70 23.77 -3.62
N ALA A 22 61.92 23.36 -3.29
CA ALA A 22 62.23 22.31 -2.33
C ALA A 22 62.87 22.94 -1.09
N GLY A 23 62.64 22.31 0.07
CA GLY A 23 63.50 22.41 1.25
C GLY A 23 62.93 23.23 2.40
N PHE A 24 62.55 22.57 3.48
CA PHE A 24 63.20 22.71 4.79
C PHE A 24 62.72 21.57 5.70
N PHE A 25 63.69 20.80 6.20
CA PHE A 25 63.51 19.80 7.25
C PHE A 25 63.23 20.51 8.58
N ASP A 26 62.31 19.98 9.38
CA ASP A 26 62.49 20.00 10.83
C ASP A 26 62.02 18.67 11.43
N HIS A 27 62.87 18.13 12.30
CA HIS A 27 62.69 16.88 13.02
C HIS A 27 61.90 17.15 14.30
N GLU A 28 60.92 16.29 14.63
CA GLU A 28 60.82 15.63 15.94
C GLU A 28 59.51 14.80 16.08
N ASN A 29 59.71 13.56 16.55
CA ASN A 29 58.79 12.66 17.24
C ASN A 29 57.72 11.87 16.45
N ASP A 30 58.20 10.74 15.91
CA ASP A 30 57.73 9.37 16.18
C ASP A 30 56.31 9.18 16.75
N HIS A 31 55.43 8.58 15.92
CA HIS A 31 54.66 7.36 16.22
C HIS A 31 53.40 7.29 15.35
N TRP A 32 53.45 6.58 14.22
CA TRP A 32 52.35 5.71 13.78
C TRP A 32 52.80 4.78 12.63
N MET A 33 53.39 3.64 12.98
CA MET A 33 53.13 2.41 12.24
C MET A 33 52.41 1.47 13.22
N LYS A 34 51.29 0.90 12.77
CA LYS A 34 50.37 -0.03 13.47
C LYS A 34 49.29 0.62 14.34
N THR A 35 48.11 0.73 13.76
CA THR A 35 46.93 0.18 14.45
C THR A 35 46.03 -0.47 13.41
N LEU A 36 46.03 -1.80 13.43
CA LEU A 36 44.86 -2.60 13.10
C LEU A 36 43.72 -2.10 13.97
N THR A 37 42.91 -1.17 13.47
CA THR A 37 41.54 -1.03 13.95
C THR A 37 40.70 -1.90 13.06
N THR A 38 40.54 -3.14 13.52
CA THR A 38 39.28 -3.87 13.48
C THR A 38 38.15 -2.99 12.95
N VAL A 39 37.72 -3.25 11.72
CA VAL A 39 36.36 -2.87 11.32
C VAL A 39 35.49 -3.51 12.38
N LYS A 40 35.00 -2.71 13.34
CA LYS A 40 33.94 -3.16 14.24
C LYS A 40 32.89 -3.72 13.30
N PRO A 41 32.49 -5.00 13.42
CA PRO A 41 31.34 -5.45 12.68
C PRO A 41 30.24 -4.43 13.00
N LEU A 42 29.66 -3.82 11.96
CA LEU A 42 28.45 -3.02 12.12
C LEU A 42 27.55 -3.83 13.06
N PRO A 43 27.03 -3.22 14.15
CA PRO A 43 26.23 -3.98 15.12
C PRO A 43 25.22 -4.78 14.32
N GLN A 44 25.21 -6.11 14.52
CA GLN A 44 24.31 -7.03 13.83
C GLN A 44 22.90 -6.46 13.96
N ARG A 45 22.40 -5.82 12.90
CA ARG A 45 21.10 -5.12 12.88
C ARG A 45 19.99 -6.16 12.86
N LYS A 46 19.76 -6.84 13.98
CA LYS A 46 18.48 -7.56 14.15
C LYS A 46 17.45 -6.51 14.51
N ASN A 47 16.85 -5.95 13.47
CA ASN A 47 15.95 -4.82 13.49
C ASN A 47 14.54 -5.30 13.16
N TYR A 48 13.79 -5.71 14.18
CA TYR A 48 12.39 -6.04 14.01
C TYR A 48 11.57 -4.82 13.67
N THR A 49 10.49 -5.04 12.94
CA THR A 49 9.52 -4.01 12.63
C THR A 49 8.13 -4.52 12.94
N ILE A 50 7.33 -3.70 13.63
CA ILE A 50 5.94 -4.01 13.90
C ILE A 50 5.09 -3.34 12.83
N GLY A 51 4.20 -4.09 12.20
CA GLY A 51 3.14 -3.56 11.37
C GLY A 51 1.79 -3.80 12.02
N VAL A 52 0.95 -2.77 11.97
CA VAL A 52 -0.44 -2.83 12.42
C VAL A 52 -1.32 -2.33 11.28
N ASP A 53 -2.29 -3.14 10.86
CA ASP A 53 -3.30 -2.77 9.88
C ASP A 53 -4.68 -2.76 10.54
N ILE A 54 -5.28 -1.58 10.65
CA ILE A 54 -6.57 -1.36 11.30
C ILE A 54 -7.67 -1.44 10.24
N GLY A 55 -8.41 -2.54 10.17
CA GLY A 55 -9.60 -2.65 9.33
C GLY A 55 -10.90 -2.38 10.12
N GLY A 56 -12.00 -2.18 9.39
CA GLY A 56 -13.33 -2.01 10.00
C GLY A 56 -13.87 -3.25 10.75
N THR A 57 -13.36 -4.44 10.41
CA THR A 57 -13.81 -5.71 11.01
C THR A 57 -12.75 -6.35 11.91
N LYS A 58 -11.48 -6.17 11.57
CA LYS A 58 -10.34 -6.79 12.26
C LYS A 58 -9.13 -5.88 12.22
N ILE A 59 -8.25 -6.03 13.21
CA ILE A 59 -6.94 -5.42 13.28
C ILE A 59 -5.91 -6.52 13.14
N ALA A 60 -4.99 -6.39 12.19
CA ALA A 60 -3.89 -7.32 11.95
C ALA A 60 -2.58 -6.77 12.48
N PHE A 61 -1.76 -7.65 13.06
CA PHE A 61 -0.43 -7.35 13.57
C PHE A 61 0.57 -8.28 12.89
N ALA A 62 1.75 -7.76 12.55
CA ALA A 62 2.88 -8.55 12.11
C ALA A 62 4.16 -8.03 12.75
N LEU A 63 5.01 -8.93 13.24
CA LEU A 63 6.41 -8.64 13.53
C LEU A 63 7.24 -9.24 12.40
N ILE A 64 8.05 -8.43 11.73
CA ILE A 64 8.99 -8.91 10.70
C ILE A 64 10.42 -8.65 11.14
N ASP A 65 11.33 -9.55 10.74
CA ASP A 65 12.78 -9.32 10.86
C ASP A 65 13.33 -8.52 9.67
N ASP A 66 14.63 -8.22 9.69
CA ASP A 66 15.37 -7.46 8.67
C ASP A 66 15.48 -8.17 7.30
N THR A 67 15.06 -9.43 7.21
CA THR A 67 14.94 -10.19 5.96
C THR A 67 13.55 -10.13 5.35
N GLY A 68 12.57 -9.64 6.12
CA GLY A 68 11.15 -9.62 5.75
C GLY A 68 10.42 -10.90 6.15
N SER A 69 11.04 -11.75 6.96
CA SER A 69 10.41 -12.96 7.48
C SER A 69 9.44 -12.58 8.60
N VAL A 70 8.23 -13.13 8.53
CA VAL A 70 7.19 -12.93 9.55
C VAL A 70 7.54 -13.81 10.75
N ILE A 71 7.80 -13.18 11.88
CA ILE A 71 8.10 -13.83 13.16
C ILE A 71 6.81 -14.04 13.94
N GLU A 72 5.98 -13.00 14.03
CA GLU A 72 4.66 -13.04 14.66
C GLU A 72 3.59 -12.54 13.71
N ASN A 73 2.41 -13.16 13.75
CA ASN A 73 1.24 -12.71 13.01
C ASN A 73 -0.02 -12.95 13.85
N LYS A 74 -0.78 -11.90 14.10
CA LYS A 74 -1.98 -11.96 14.94
C LYS A 74 -3.10 -11.14 14.34
N ARG A 75 -4.34 -11.55 14.61
CA ARG A 75 -5.54 -10.77 14.29
C ARG A 75 -6.44 -10.70 15.51
N ILE A 76 -7.05 -9.54 15.73
CA ILE A 76 -8.10 -9.34 16.73
C ILE A 76 -9.30 -8.65 16.07
N PRO A 77 -10.53 -8.85 16.56
CA PRO A 77 -11.70 -8.12 16.07
C PRO A 77 -11.59 -6.61 16.33
N THR A 78 -12.12 -5.79 15.43
CA THR A 78 -12.27 -4.35 15.64
C THR A 78 -13.57 -4.08 16.42
N GLN A 79 -13.46 -3.63 17.67
CA GLN A 79 -14.61 -3.29 18.51
C GLN A 79 -15.08 -1.85 18.28
N LEU A 80 -15.81 -1.61 17.18
CA LEU A 80 -16.24 -0.27 16.78
C LEU A 80 -17.09 0.45 17.85
N THR A 81 -17.79 -0.29 18.71
CA THR A 81 -18.62 0.27 19.79
C THR A 81 -17.81 0.83 20.96
N SER A 82 -16.52 0.51 21.06
CA SER A 82 -15.66 0.95 22.17
C SER A 82 -15.09 2.37 21.98
N GLY A 83 -15.19 2.94 20.78
CA GLY A 83 -14.59 4.24 20.43
C GLY A 83 -13.10 4.17 20.10
N PRO A 84 -12.55 5.23 19.45
CA PRO A 84 -11.18 5.23 18.93
C PRO A 84 -10.12 5.04 20.01
N GLU A 85 -10.25 5.70 21.17
CA GLU A 85 -9.27 5.63 22.24
C GLU A 85 -9.10 4.22 22.77
N MET A 86 -10.20 3.51 23.03
CA MET A 86 -10.15 2.14 23.53
C MET A 86 -9.57 1.16 22.52
N ILE A 87 -9.88 1.35 21.23
CA ILE A 87 -9.27 0.57 20.15
C ILE A 87 -7.75 0.79 20.13
N LEU A 88 -7.29 2.04 20.19
CA LEU A 88 -5.87 2.38 20.15
C LEU A 88 -5.12 1.94 21.41
N VAL A 89 -5.76 1.97 22.58
CA VAL A 89 -5.22 1.40 23.83
C VAL A 89 -5.05 -0.11 23.69
N GLU A 90 -6.02 -0.81 23.11
CA GLU A 90 -5.89 -2.25 22.87
C GLU A 90 -4.78 -2.58 21.88
N ILE A 91 -4.65 -1.79 20.80
CA ILE A 91 -3.50 -1.88 19.88
C ILE A 91 -2.18 -1.69 20.65
N GLY A 92 -2.10 -0.66 21.50
CA GLY A 92 -0.93 -0.38 22.32
C GLY A 92 -0.55 -1.55 23.23
N LYS A 93 -1.53 -2.22 23.85
CA LYS A 93 -1.29 -3.45 24.65
C LYS A 93 -0.68 -4.56 23.80
N GLN A 94 -1.22 -4.82 22.61
CA GLN A 94 -0.67 -5.87 21.73
C GLN A 94 0.75 -5.53 21.28
N ILE A 95 1.04 -4.27 20.98
CA ILE A 95 2.40 -3.80 20.68
C ILE A 95 3.32 -3.97 21.89
N ASN A 96 2.87 -3.66 23.10
CA ASN A 96 3.67 -3.80 24.31
C ASN A 96 4.04 -5.27 24.61
N LEU A 97 3.19 -6.22 24.25
CA LEU A 97 3.54 -7.65 24.33
C LEU A 97 4.73 -7.97 23.42
N LEU A 98 4.72 -7.49 22.18
CA LEU A 98 5.84 -7.65 21.25
C LEU A 98 7.10 -6.91 21.73
N ILE A 99 6.96 -5.70 22.28
CA ILE A 99 8.09 -4.94 22.86
C ILE A 99 8.69 -5.70 24.04
N LYS A 100 7.86 -6.27 24.93
CA LYS A 100 8.34 -7.02 26.09
C LYS A 100 9.12 -8.27 25.66
N GLU A 101 8.69 -8.93 24.60
CA GLU A 101 9.30 -10.17 24.12
C GLU A 101 10.58 -9.92 23.30
N TYR A 102 10.57 -8.92 22.41
CA TYR A 102 11.64 -8.69 21.43
C TYR A 102 12.57 -7.50 21.75
N GLY A 103 12.16 -6.62 22.67
CA GLY A 103 12.98 -5.55 23.26
C GLY A 103 13.38 -4.41 22.31
N VAL A 104 14.54 -3.80 22.60
CA VAL A 104 15.13 -2.66 21.86
C VAL A 104 15.49 -2.93 20.40
N ASN A 105 15.26 -4.16 19.93
CA ASN A 105 15.48 -4.56 18.54
C ASN A 105 14.38 -4.07 17.60
N ILE A 106 13.30 -3.45 18.10
CA ILE A 106 12.22 -2.92 17.26
C ILE A 106 12.60 -1.52 16.74
N SER A 107 12.76 -1.42 15.42
CA SER A 107 13.17 -0.18 14.73
C SER A 107 12.04 0.81 14.49
N GLY A 108 10.79 0.35 14.55
CA GLY A 108 9.63 1.20 14.32
C GLY A 108 8.32 0.42 14.31
N ILE A 109 7.24 1.18 14.36
CA ILE A 109 5.86 0.69 14.20
C ILE A 109 5.28 1.35 12.96
N GLY A 110 4.84 0.55 12.01
CA GLY A 110 3.97 0.99 10.93
C GLY A 110 2.52 0.83 11.32
N LEU A 111 1.72 1.88 11.14
CA LEU A 111 0.29 1.93 11.41
C LEU A 111 -0.47 2.25 10.11
N ALA A 112 -1.21 1.27 9.61
CA ALA A 112 -2.06 1.41 8.45
C ALA A 112 -3.53 1.50 8.88
N THR A 113 -4.29 2.37 8.22
CA THR A 113 -5.71 2.60 8.53
C THR A 113 -6.46 3.02 7.27
N PRO A 114 -7.74 2.69 7.11
CA PRO A 114 -8.57 3.27 6.06
C PRO A 114 -8.82 4.76 6.34
N GLY A 115 -9.29 5.45 5.32
CA GLY A 115 -9.81 6.81 5.41
C GLY A 115 -8.82 7.90 5.02
N TYR A 116 -9.22 9.16 5.24
CA TYR A 116 -8.37 10.31 4.97
C TYR A 116 -7.36 10.50 6.10
N VAL A 117 -6.10 10.21 5.79
CA VAL A 117 -4.99 10.21 6.74
C VAL A 117 -4.07 11.40 6.49
N ASP A 118 -3.95 12.28 7.48
CA ASP A 118 -2.92 13.32 7.53
C ASP A 118 -1.68 12.74 8.26
N THR A 119 -0.75 12.22 7.45
CA THR A 119 0.46 11.56 7.94
C THR A 119 1.42 12.52 8.66
N ARG A 120 1.34 13.83 8.37
CA ARG A 120 2.20 14.85 8.98
C ARG A 120 1.77 15.14 10.42
N THR A 121 0.46 15.21 10.67
CA THR A 121 -0.07 15.48 12.02
C THR A 121 -0.36 14.20 12.81
N GLY A 122 -0.36 13.04 12.14
CA GLY A 122 -0.69 11.76 12.76
C GLY A 122 -2.19 11.57 12.99
N ILE A 123 -3.02 12.31 12.24
CA ILE A 123 -4.48 12.38 12.43
C ILE A 123 -5.20 11.63 11.31
N VAL A 124 -6.13 10.75 11.69
CA VAL A 124 -7.15 10.22 10.79
C VAL A 124 -8.31 11.22 10.77
N LYS A 125 -8.40 12.00 9.70
CA LYS A 125 -9.41 13.06 9.54
C LYS A 125 -10.82 12.49 9.46
N ASN A 126 -10.98 11.43 8.68
CA ASN A 126 -12.24 10.72 8.55
C ASN A 126 -12.00 9.28 8.12
N ALA A 127 -12.54 8.31 8.85
CA ALA A 127 -12.55 6.90 8.44
C ALA A 127 -13.94 6.32 8.69
N VAL A 128 -14.76 6.31 7.63
CA VAL A 128 -16.16 5.84 7.68
C VAL A 128 -16.25 4.40 8.15
N ASN A 129 -15.33 3.53 7.71
CA ASN A 129 -15.29 2.13 8.13
C ASN A 129 -14.95 1.92 9.61
N LEU A 130 -14.41 2.93 10.29
CA LEU A 130 -14.06 2.90 11.72
C LEU A 130 -14.97 3.77 12.59
N ASN A 131 -15.90 4.54 11.99
CA ASN A 131 -16.65 5.60 12.66
C ASN A 131 -15.74 6.65 13.35
N TRP A 132 -14.59 6.95 12.74
CA TRP A 132 -13.62 7.89 13.30
C TRP A 132 -13.67 9.24 12.60
N LYS A 133 -13.54 10.32 13.38
CA LYS A 133 -13.42 11.69 12.90
C LYS A 133 -12.37 12.45 13.72
N ASP A 134 -11.42 13.06 13.04
CA ASP A 134 -10.32 13.85 13.63
C ASP A 134 -9.58 13.15 14.80
N VAL A 135 -9.27 11.85 14.64
CA VAL A 135 -8.60 11.05 15.67
C VAL A 135 -7.08 11.14 15.52
N ASN A 136 -6.37 11.63 16.54
CA ASN A 136 -4.91 11.64 16.56
C ASN A 136 -4.34 10.27 16.97
N VAL A 137 -4.36 9.34 16.03
CA VAL A 137 -3.96 7.95 16.24
C VAL A 137 -2.51 7.81 16.71
N VAL A 138 -1.62 8.65 16.20
CA VAL A 138 -0.20 8.59 16.56
C VAL A 138 0.01 9.05 18.01
N ALA A 139 -0.62 10.14 18.43
CA ALA A 139 -0.47 10.64 19.80
C ALA A 139 -1.06 9.65 20.82
N ILE A 140 -2.27 9.15 20.56
CA ILE A 140 -2.94 8.19 21.46
C ILE A 140 -2.11 6.89 21.55
N LEU A 141 -1.62 6.39 20.41
CA LEU A 141 -0.82 5.17 20.40
C LEU A 141 0.53 5.35 21.10
N LYS A 142 1.20 6.51 20.91
CA LYS A 142 2.44 6.85 21.65
C LYS A 142 2.24 6.81 23.16
N ASN A 143 1.11 7.31 23.65
CA ASN A 143 0.78 7.27 25.08
C ASN A 143 0.45 5.86 25.59
N SER A 144 0.11 4.93 24.68
CA SER A 144 -0.30 3.57 25.02
C SER A 144 0.86 2.57 24.96
N ILE A 145 2.03 2.95 24.42
CA ILE A 145 3.20 2.08 24.29
C ILE A 145 4.25 2.36 25.38
N THR A 146 4.97 1.32 25.82
CA THR A 146 5.94 1.40 26.93
C THR A 146 7.35 1.83 26.50
N ALA A 147 7.59 1.98 25.20
CA ALA A 147 8.89 2.35 24.65
C ALA A 147 8.79 3.53 23.67
N SER A 148 9.85 4.35 23.61
CA SER A 148 9.95 5.45 22.66
C SER A 148 10.36 4.92 21.27
N ILE A 149 9.38 4.46 20.50
CA ILE A 149 9.56 3.87 19.17
C ILE A 149 8.88 4.77 18.12
N PRO A 150 9.54 5.08 16.99
CA PRO A 150 8.93 5.82 15.89
C PRO A 150 7.68 5.13 15.35
N ILE A 151 6.62 5.90 15.08
CA ILE A 151 5.36 5.42 14.50
C ILE A 151 5.17 6.09 13.14
N TYR A 152 4.99 5.28 12.09
CA TYR A 152 4.76 5.73 10.72
C TYR A 152 3.31 5.43 10.34
N LEU A 153 2.56 6.46 10.00
CA LEU A 153 1.15 6.36 9.66
C LEU A 153 0.95 6.45 8.14
N GLN A 154 0.08 5.61 7.58
CA GLN A 154 -0.35 5.68 6.19
C GLN A 154 -1.73 5.03 6.00
N ARG A 155 -2.33 5.23 4.82
CA ARG A 155 -3.49 4.48 4.36
C ARG A 155 -3.15 3.01 4.15
N ASP A 156 -4.14 2.15 4.37
CA ASP A 156 -4.07 0.69 4.17
C ASP A 156 -3.51 0.27 2.80
N THR A 157 -4.10 0.74 1.72
CA THR A 157 -3.71 0.37 0.34
C THR A 157 -2.32 0.86 -0.04
N ALA A 158 -1.90 2.03 0.46
CA ALA A 158 -0.55 2.55 0.29
C ALA A 158 0.47 1.73 1.11
N ALA A 159 0.11 1.30 2.32
CA ALA A 159 0.93 0.38 3.11
C ALA A 159 1.05 -1.00 2.43
N GLU A 160 -0.05 -1.57 1.94
CA GLU A 160 -0.04 -2.82 1.18
C GLU A 160 0.78 -2.71 -0.11
N THR A 161 0.74 -1.56 -0.80
CA THR A 161 1.60 -1.28 -1.96
C THR A 161 3.09 -1.39 -1.58
N LEU A 162 3.50 -0.78 -0.47
CA LEU A 162 4.87 -0.96 0.04
C LEU A 162 5.15 -2.41 0.43
N GLY A 163 4.18 -3.11 1.02
CA GLY A 163 4.29 -4.53 1.29
C GLY A 163 4.56 -5.34 0.02
N GLU A 164 3.84 -5.08 -1.07
CA GLU A 164 4.08 -5.76 -2.35
C GLU A 164 5.45 -5.43 -2.94
N HIS A 165 5.91 -4.18 -2.77
CA HIS A 165 7.23 -3.73 -3.20
C HIS A 165 8.36 -4.44 -2.45
N TYR A 166 8.26 -4.65 -1.13
CA TYR A 166 9.32 -5.31 -0.35
C TYR A 166 9.18 -6.83 -0.26
N PHE A 167 7.94 -7.34 -0.20
CA PHE A 167 7.63 -8.70 0.21
C PHE A 167 6.79 -9.49 -0.79
N GLY A 168 6.19 -8.82 -1.76
CA GLY A 168 5.19 -9.42 -2.63
C GLY A 168 5.55 -9.49 -4.12
N ALA A 169 4.54 -9.33 -4.96
CA ALA A 169 4.60 -9.43 -6.42
C ALA A 169 5.17 -8.16 -7.10
N GLY A 170 5.58 -7.16 -6.31
CA GLY A 170 6.19 -5.91 -6.78
C GLY A 170 7.70 -5.81 -6.54
N LYS A 171 8.37 -6.84 -6.01
CA LYS A 171 9.81 -6.80 -5.64
C LYS A 171 10.76 -6.48 -6.78
N ASP A 172 10.44 -6.93 -7.97
CA ASP A 172 11.21 -6.81 -9.19
C ASP A 172 10.66 -5.72 -10.11
N CYS A 173 9.81 -4.83 -9.58
CA CYS A 173 9.10 -3.83 -10.37
C CYS A 173 9.10 -2.45 -9.68
N GLN A 174 9.48 -1.41 -10.41
CA GLN A 174 9.47 -0.03 -9.93
C GLN A 174 8.16 0.71 -10.19
N ASP A 175 7.38 0.24 -11.17
CA ASP A 175 6.19 0.90 -11.67
C ASP A 175 5.02 -0.10 -11.69
N PHE A 176 4.22 -0.10 -10.63
CA PHE A 176 3.07 -0.98 -10.52
C PHE A 176 1.92 -0.34 -9.77
N VAL A 177 0.72 -0.88 -9.99
CA VAL A 177 -0.48 -0.50 -9.26
C VAL A 177 -0.96 -1.68 -8.43
N PHE A 178 -1.16 -1.45 -7.13
CA PHE A 178 -1.87 -2.35 -6.25
C PHE A 178 -3.36 -1.99 -6.23
N LEU A 179 -4.23 -2.99 -6.36
CA LEU A 179 -5.68 -2.88 -6.32
C LEU A 179 -6.21 -3.75 -5.17
N GLY A 180 -6.57 -3.12 -4.05
CA GLY A 180 -7.06 -3.77 -2.86
C GLY A 180 -8.58 -3.93 -2.90
N ILE A 181 -9.05 -5.18 -3.02
CA ILE A 181 -10.48 -5.52 -3.05
C ILE A 181 -10.80 -6.33 -1.79
N GLY A 182 -11.45 -5.69 -0.83
CA GLY A 182 -11.82 -6.28 0.45
C GLY A 182 -13.21 -5.83 0.87
N THR A 183 -13.34 -5.35 2.10
CA THR A 183 -14.59 -4.70 2.57
C THR A 183 -14.92 -3.46 1.72
N GLY A 184 -13.89 -2.69 1.36
CA GLY A 184 -13.94 -1.57 0.42
C GLY A 184 -13.10 -1.84 -0.83
N PHE A 185 -12.91 -0.80 -1.64
CA PHE A 185 -12.04 -0.81 -2.81
C PHE A 185 -11.09 0.37 -2.78
N GLY A 186 -9.80 0.10 -2.91
CA GLY A 186 -8.79 1.15 -2.97
C GLY A 186 -7.57 0.74 -3.78
N ALA A 187 -6.68 1.69 -4.00
CA ALA A 187 -5.49 1.47 -4.80
C ALA A 187 -4.29 2.25 -4.25
N GLY A 188 -3.10 1.76 -4.57
CA GLY A 188 -1.85 2.47 -4.42
C GLY A 188 -0.95 2.17 -5.60
N ALA A 189 0.09 2.97 -5.79
CA ALA A 189 1.04 2.77 -6.88
C ALA A 189 2.46 3.09 -6.46
N MET A 190 3.39 2.33 -7.03
CA MET A 190 4.79 2.72 -7.13
C MET A 190 5.01 3.32 -8.50
N THR A 191 5.69 4.47 -8.57
CA THR A 191 6.10 5.15 -9.81
C THR A 191 7.57 5.54 -9.68
N SER A 192 8.42 5.07 -10.59
CA SER A 192 9.87 5.25 -10.54
C SER A 192 10.47 4.82 -9.19
N GLY A 193 9.97 3.73 -8.61
CA GLY A 193 10.43 3.22 -7.32
C GLY A 193 9.95 4.01 -6.10
N HIS A 194 9.06 4.98 -6.28
CA HIS A 194 8.49 5.79 -5.20
C HIS A 194 7.00 5.58 -5.04
N LEU A 195 6.53 5.52 -3.79
CA LEU A 195 5.12 5.45 -3.48
C LEU A 195 4.41 6.75 -3.90
N LEU A 196 3.36 6.63 -4.70
CA LEU A 196 2.51 7.75 -5.10
C LEU A 196 1.54 8.13 -3.97
N THR A 197 1.80 9.26 -3.31
CA THR A 197 0.98 9.76 -2.19
C THR A 197 0.14 11.00 -2.56
N GLY A 198 0.68 11.88 -3.41
CA GLY A 198 0.10 13.19 -3.69
C GLY A 198 0.25 14.17 -2.52
N VAL A 199 -0.03 15.46 -2.76
CA VAL A 199 0.25 16.55 -1.79
C VAL A 199 -0.45 16.39 -0.45
N ASN A 200 -1.67 15.83 -0.46
CA ASN A 200 -2.49 15.63 0.73
C ASN A 200 -2.61 14.15 1.12
N ASN A 201 -1.73 13.28 0.60
CA ASN A 201 -1.80 11.83 0.83
C ASN A 201 -3.14 11.21 0.37
N MET A 202 -3.68 11.72 -0.74
CA MET A 202 -5.00 11.36 -1.30
C MET A 202 -4.91 10.77 -2.71
N ALA A 203 -3.70 10.57 -3.26
CA ALA A 203 -3.56 9.94 -4.56
C ALA A 203 -4.21 8.55 -4.55
N LEU A 204 -4.87 8.17 -5.65
CA LEU A 204 -5.48 6.86 -5.83
C LEU A 204 -6.57 6.46 -4.82
N GLU A 205 -7.32 7.44 -4.27
CA GLU A 205 -8.69 7.21 -3.75
C GLU A 205 -9.69 6.87 -4.88
N ILE A 206 -9.29 5.96 -5.77
CA ILE A 206 -10.00 5.62 -7.01
C ILE A 206 -11.35 4.97 -6.71
N GLY A 207 -11.51 4.34 -5.54
CA GLY A 207 -12.79 3.78 -5.10
C GLY A 207 -13.92 4.80 -5.05
N HIS A 208 -13.59 6.08 -4.82
CA HIS A 208 -14.57 7.16 -4.76
C HIS A 208 -14.73 7.94 -6.07
N LEU A 209 -14.06 7.50 -7.15
CA LEU A 209 -14.34 8.02 -8.49
C LEU A 209 -15.78 7.67 -8.88
N SER A 210 -16.59 8.69 -9.14
CA SER A 210 -17.94 8.52 -9.71
C SER A 210 -17.81 8.12 -11.18
N VAL A 211 -18.24 6.90 -11.49
CA VAL A 211 -18.20 6.31 -12.84
C VAL A 211 -19.60 6.13 -13.42
N ASP A 212 -20.62 6.22 -12.57
CA ASP A 212 -22.02 6.17 -12.94
C ASP A 212 -22.79 7.29 -12.24
N GLN A 213 -23.27 8.27 -13.00
CA GLN A 213 -23.99 9.43 -12.45
C GLN A 213 -25.38 9.06 -11.92
N HIS A 214 -25.86 7.85 -12.21
CA HIS A 214 -27.13 7.30 -11.77
C HIS A 214 -26.95 6.06 -10.88
N GLY A 215 -25.70 5.80 -10.47
CA GLY A 215 -25.37 4.65 -9.64
C GLY A 215 -25.85 4.81 -8.19
N PRO A 216 -25.62 3.79 -7.34
CA PRO A 216 -26.03 3.84 -5.94
C PRO A 216 -25.26 4.91 -5.16
N VAL A 217 -25.86 5.38 -4.06
CA VAL A 217 -25.21 6.29 -3.12
C VAL A 217 -24.08 5.56 -2.40
N CYS A 218 -22.88 6.12 -2.45
CA CYS A 218 -21.71 5.63 -1.74
C CYS A 218 -21.72 6.13 -0.29
N ALA A 219 -21.09 5.37 0.61
CA ALA A 219 -20.91 5.76 2.00
C ALA A 219 -20.09 7.06 2.18
N CYS A 220 -19.33 7.48 1.15
CA CYS A 220 -18.66 8.78 1.15
C CYS A 220 -19.59 9.97 0.88
N GLY A 221 -20.85 9.73 0.48
CA GLY A 221 -21.86 10.74 0.16
C GLY A 221 -22.03 11.03 -1.34
N ASN A 222 -21.10 10.57 -2.19
CA ASN A 222 -21.22 10.70 -3.65
C ASN A 222 -22.14 9.64 -4.25
N MET A 223 -22.50 9.80 -5.53
CA MET A 223 -23.29 8.85 -6.31
C MET A 223 -22.41 8.07 -7.30
N GLY A 224 -22.66 6.76 -7.40
CA GLY A 224 -22.01 5.83 -8.33
C GLY A 224 -20.50 5.83 -8.30
N CYS A 225 -19.93 5.89 -7.08
CA CYS A 225 -18.53 5.57 -6.86
C CYS A 225 -18.25 4.13 -7.28
N ILE A 226 -17.11 3.89 -7.94
CA ILE A 226 -16.74 2.54 -8.40
C ILE A 226 -16.61 1.52 -7.23
N GLU A 227 -16.32 1.95 -6.01
CA GLU A 227 -16.33 1.09 -4.80
C GLU A 227 -17.68 0.38 -4.59
N THR A 228 -18.79 0.99 -4.99
CA THR A 228 -20.13 0.38 -4.90
C THR A 228 -20.28 -0.87 -5.76
N VAL A 229 -19.34 -1.10 -6.70
CA VAL A 229 -19.26 -2.29 -7.55
C VAL A 229 -18.03 -3.13 -7.20
N LEU A 230 -16.88 -2.50 -6.96
CA LEU A 230 -15.57 -3.16 -6.81
C LEU A 230 -15.18 -3.50 -5.36
N SER A 231 -16.14 -3.58 -4.45
CA SER A 231 -15.90 -3.97 -3.05
C SER A 231 -16.79 -5.13 -2.61
N GLY A 232 -16.42 -5.82 -1.53
CA GLY A 232 -17.25 -6.86 -0.93
C GLY A 232 -18.59 -6.32 -0.43
N LYS A 233 -18.62 -5.10 0.16
CA LYS A 233 -19.88 -4.44 0.54
C LYS A 233 -20.75 -4.15 -0.69
N GLY A 234 -20.14 -3.62 -1.76
CA GLY A 234 -20.83 -3.33 -3.03
C GLY A 234 -21.42 -4.59 -3.66
N LEU A 235 -20.61 -5.65 -3.74
CA LEU A 235 -21.01 -6.96 -4.25
C LEU A 235 -22.21 -7.54 -3.49
N VAL A 236 -22.16 -7.54 -2.15
CA VAL A 236 -23.25 -8.05 -1.31
C VAL A 236 -24.52 -7.22 -1.44
N ASN A 237 -24.41 -5.89 -1.46
CA ASN A 237 -25.57 -5.02 -1.60
C ASN A 237 -26.25 -5.24 -2.97
N ARG A 238 -25.46 -5.28 -4.04
CA ARG A 238 -26.00 -5.52 -5.39
C ARG A 238 -26.62 -6.91 -5.52
N ALA A 239 -26.03 -7.91 -4.87
CA ALA A 239 -26.59 -9.26 -4.82
C ALA A 239 -27.97 -9.25 -4.15
N ARG A 240 -28.13 -8.57 -2.99
CA ARG A 240 -29.44 -8.46 -2.34
C ARG A 240 -30.48 -7.83 -3.25
N ASP A 241 -30.14 -6.77 -3.99
CA ASP A 241 -31.06 -6.13 -4.94
C ASP A 241 -31.51 -7.10 -6.04
N LEU A 242 -30.57 -7.87 -6.62
CA LEU A 242 -30.86 -8.81 -7.71
C LEU A 242 -31.63 -10.04 -7.23
N TYR A 243 -31.22 -10.64 -6.12
CA TYR A 243 -31.90 -11.82 -5.56
C TYR A 243 -33.29 -11.49 -5.04
N SER A 244 -33.50 -10.31 -4.44
CA SER A 244 -34.84 -9.88 -3.99
C SER A 244 -35.79 -9.58 -5.14
N SER A 245 -35.25 -9.17 -6.30
CA SER A 245 -36.03 -8.90 -7.51
C SER A 245 -36.27 -10.17 -8.36
N SER A 246 -35.70 -11.31 -7.97
CA SER A 246 -35.86 -12.57 -8.69
C SER A 246 -37.21 -13.21 -8.45
N SER A 247 -37.77 -13.86 -9.48
CA SER A 247 -39.02 -14.63 -9.37
C SER A 247 -38.85 -15.96 -8.63
N ASN A 248 -37.63 -16.37 -8.29
CA ASN A 248 -37.37 -17.60 -7.55
C ASN A 248 -37.57 -17.36 -6.04
N LEU A 249 -38.63 -17.98 -5.50
CA LEU A 249 -39.03 -17.84 -4.09
C LEU A 249 -37.97 -18.33 -3.10
N GLU A 250 -37.09 -19.26 -3.48
CA GLU A 250 -36.02 -19.75 -2.61
C GLU A 250 -35.02 -18.65 -2.26
N TYR A 251 -34.78 -17.70 -3.18
CA TYR A 251 -33.85 -16.59 -2.94
C TYR A 251 -34.37 -15.57 -1.93
N SER A 252 -35.69 -15.40 -1.83
CA SER A 252 -36.30 -14.46 -0.89
C SER A 252 -36.03 -14.82 0.58
N GLN A 253 -35.88 -16.12 0.88
CA GLN A 253 -35.62 -16.62 2.24
C GLN A 253 -34.14 -16.53 2.65
N MET A 254 -33.25 -16.18 1.72
CA MET A 254 -31.80 -16.22 1.93
C MET A 254 -31.14 -14.83 1.95
N LEU A 255 -31.91 -13.74 1.80
CA LEU A 255 -31.36 -12.39 1.65
C LEU A 255 -30.45 -11.95 2.82
N ASP A 256 -30.77 -12.39 4.04
CA ASP A 256 -30.01 -12.05 5.25
C ASP A 256 -28.69 -12.82 5.36
N SER A 257 -28.54 -13.95 4.67
CA SER A 257 -27.33 -14.78 4.69
C SER A 257 -26.35 -14.49 3.55
N ILE A 258 -26.70 -13.56 2.64
CA ILE A 258 -25.83 -13.19 1.51
C ILE A 258 -24.54 -12.56 2.04
N THR A 259 -23.43 -13.26 1.81
CA THR A 259 -22.05 -12.79 2.00
C THR A 259 -21.28 -12.87 0.69
N ALA A 260 -20.09 -12.26 0.65
CA ALA A 260 -19.23 -12.38 -0.52
C ALA A 260 -18.85 -13.86 -0.75
N GLU A 261 -18.53 -14.60 0.31
CA GLU A 261 -18.22 -16.03 0.26
C GLU A 261 -19.38 -16.84 -0.32
N TRP A 262 -20.61 -16.57 0.13
CA TRP A 262 -21.81 -17.23 -0.39
C TRP A 262 -22.01 -16.98 -1.89
N ILE A 263 -21.82 -15.74 -2.35
CA ILE A 263 -21.91 -15.39 -3.78
C ILE A 263 -20.89 -16.18 -4.60
N LEU A 264 -19.66 -16.34 -4.08
CA LEU A 264 -18.63 -17.14 -4.76
C LEU A 264 -18.95 -18.62 -4.81
N GLU A 265 -19.61 -19.17 -3.79
CA GLU A 265 -20.11 -20.55 -3.82
C GLU A 265 -21.19 -20.72 -4.88
N ARG A 266 -22.17 -19.80 -4.95
CA ARG A 266 -23.22 -19.81 -5.98
C ARG A 266 -22.66 -19.67 -7.39
N ALA A 267 -21.64 -18.84 -7.59
CA ALA A 267 -20.96 -18.71 -8.88
C ALA A 267 -20.29 -20.03 -9.33
N LYS A 268 -19.75 -20.82 -8.39
CA LYS A 268 -19.20 -22.16 -8.72
C LYS A 268 -20.29 -23.17 -9.10
N GLU A 269 -21.51 -22.94 -8.65
CA GLU A 269 -22.70 -23.73 -8.97
C GLU A 269 -23.43 -23.21 -10.23
N HIS A 270 -22.83 -22.25 -10.96
CA HIS A 270 -23.41 -21.63 -12.15
C HIS A 270 -24.74 -20.91 -11.91
N ASP A 271 -24.92 -20.34 -10.72
CA ASP A 271 -26.04 -19.44 -10.46
C ASP A 271 -25.94 -18.19 -11.36
N PRO A 272 -26.98 -17.88 -12.17
CA PRO A 272 -26.91 -16.83 -13.18
C PRO A 272 -26.73 -15.43 -12.57
N ILE A 273 -27.27 -15.17 -11.38
CA ILE A 273 -27.13 -13.86 -10.71
C ILE A 273 -25.70 -13.72 -10.19
N ALA A 274 -25.15 -14.78 -9.60
CA ALA A 274 -23.77 -14.77 -9.12
C ALA A 274 -22.75 -14.59 -10.26
N GLU A 275 -22.96 -15.26 -11.40
CA GLU A 275 -22.13 -15.07 -12.60
C GLU A 275 -22.25 -13.65 -13.18
N GLU A 276 -23.47 -13.09 -13.25
CA GLU A 276 -23.71 -11.71 -13.69
C GLU A 276 -22.94 -10.70 -12.82
N LEU A 277 -23.00 -10.86 -11.49
CA LEU A 277 -22.31 -10.00 -10.53
C LEU A 277 -20.79 -10.02 -10.75
N LEU A 278 -20.19 -11.21 -10.87
CA LEU A 278 -18.74 -11.34 -11.09
C LEU A 278 -18.32 -10.83 -12.47
N GLN A 279 -19.16 -11.00 -13.49
CA GLN A 279 -18.92 -10.44 -14.81
C GLN A 279 -18.96 -8.91 -14.79
N HIS A 280 -19.95 -8.32 -14.12
CA HIS A 280 -20.06 -6.87 -13.98
C HIS A 280 -18.87 -6.29 -13.20
N MET A 281 -18.43 -6.96 -12.14
CA MET A 281 -17.24 -6.60 -11.37
C MET A 281 -15.98 -6.68 -12.24
N SER A 282 -15.83 -7.72 -13.07
CA SER A 282 -14.68 -7.89 -13.97
C SER A 282 -14.61 -6.78 -15.03
N LYS A 283 -15.74 -6.42 -15.64
CA LYS A 283 -15.79 -5.33 -16.62
C LYS A 283 -15.46 -3.98 -15.96
N SER A 284 -16.02 -3.73 -14.79
CA SER A 284 -15.78 -2.51 -14.01
C SER A 284 -14.31 -2.37 -13.61
N LEU A 285 -13.68 -3.46 -13.19
CA LEU A 285 -12.25 -3.48 -12.86
C LEU A 285 -11.37 -3.32 -14.10
N GLY A 286 -11.74 -3.92 -15.23
CA GLY A 286 -11.07 -3.71 -16.52
C GLY A 286 -11.11 -2.25 -16.99
N PHE A 287 -12.24 -1.56 -16.79
CA PHE A 287 -12.36 -0.13 -17.03
C PHE A 287 -11.41 0.69 -16.15
N VAL A 288 -11.36 0.40 -14.84
CA VAL A 288 -10.41 1.06 -13.91
C VAL A 288 -8.96 0.79 -14.32
N CYS A 289 -8.61 -0.45 -14.66
CA CYS A 289 -7.28 -0.80 -15.15
C CYS A 289 -6.94 -0.03 -16.43
N ALA A 290 -7.88 0.17 -17.35
CA ALA A 290 -7.64 0.96 -18.57
C ALA A 290 -7.33 2.43 -18.24
N MET A 291 -8.07 3.02 -17.30
CA MET A 291 -7.81 4.38 -16.83
C MET A 291 -6.42 4.48 -16.18
N LEU A 292 -6.12 3.59 -15.25
CA LEU A 292 -4.84 3.60 -14.53
C LEU A 292 -3.66 3.30 -15.46
N LYS A 293 -3.83 2.42 -16.45
CA LYS A 293 -2.85 2.19 -17.51
C LYS A 293 -2.56 3.49 -18.27
N THR A 294 -3.60 4.22 -18.65
CA THR A 294 -3.47 5.45 -19.42
C THR A 294 -2.79 6.57 -18.62
N ILE A 295 -3.06 6.65 -17.32
CA ILE A 295 -2.58 7.75 -16.45
C ILE A 295 -1.19 7.46 -15.88
N LEU A 296 -0.93 6.23 -15.45
CA LEU A 296 0.28 5.85 -14.70
C LEU A 296 1.28 5.02 -15.50
N ASP A 297 0.84 4.42 -16.61
CA ASP A 297 1.65 3.51 -17.41
C ASP A 297 2.43 2.44 -16.62
N PRO A 298 1.76 1.62 -15.76
CA PRO A 298 2.44 0.65 -14.92
C PRO A 298 2.92 -0.56 -15.74
N GLU A 299 3.93 -1.29 -15.26
CA GLU A 299 4.32 -2.57 -15.84
C GLU A 299 3.35 -3.70 -15.45
N ARG A 300 2.74 -3.59 -14.26
CA ARG A 300 1.84 -4.62 -13.72
C ARG A 300 0.76 -4.09 -12.78
N PHE A 301 -0.36 -4.81 -12.77
CA PHE A 301 -1.40 -4.70 -11.75
C PHE A 301 -1.28 -5.86 -10.76
N ILE A 302 -1.30 -5.54 -9.46
CA ILE A 302 -1.31 -6.52 -8.37
C ILE A 302 -2.66 -6.43 -7.67
N ILE A 303 -3.44 -7.51 -7.72
CA ILE A 303 -4.78 -7.57 -7.14
C ILE A 303 -4.70 -8.26 -5.79
N GLY A 304 -5.05 -7.52 -4.74
CA GLY A 304 -5.02 -7.95 -3.36
C GLY A 304 -6.33 -7.72 -2.62
N GLY A 305 -6.25 -7.66 -1.30
CA GLY A 305 -7.42 -7.74 -0.42
C GLY A 305 -8.01 -9.14 -0.34
N GLY A 306 -8.84 -9.38 0.69
CA GLY A 306 -9.40 -10.70 0.96
C GLY A 306 -10.26 -11.23 -0.20
N LEU A 307 -11.16 -10.38 -0.71
CA LEU A 307 -12.01 -10.73 -1.84
C LEU A 307 -11.19 -10.80 -3.13
N GLY A 308 -10.37 -9.80 -3.44
CA GLY A 308 -9.58 -9.77 -4.67
C GLY A 308 -8.68 -10.98 -4.86
N LYS A 309 -8.09 -11.50 -3.77
CA LYS A 309 -7.39 -12.79 -3.81
C LYS A 309 -8.33 -13.95 -4.16
N ALA A 310 -9.47 -14.06 -3.51
CA ALA A 310 -10.44 -15.14 -3.74
C ALA A 310 -10.98 -15.16 -5.19
N ILE A 311 -11.16 -13.99 -5.80
CA ILE A 311 -11.74 -13.86 -7.15
C ILE A 311 -10.71 -13.67 -8.27
N PHE A 312 -9.41 -13.60 -7.96
CA PHE A 312 -8.37 -13.28 -8.94
C PHE A 312 -8.44 -14.14 -10.21
N HIS A 313 -8.54 -15.46 -10.05
CA HIS A 313 -8.56 -16.38 -11.19
C HIS A 313 -9.87 -16.29 -11.99
N PHE A 314 -10.97 -15.90 -11.37
CA PHE A 314 -12.25 -15.70 -12.04
C PHE A 314 -12.24 -14.45 -12.92
N LEU A 315 -11.69 -13.34 -12.41
CA LEU A 315 -11.75 -12.04 -13.09
C LEU A 315 -10.62 -11.80 -14.09
N ARG A 316 -9.43 -12.39 -13.88
CA ARG A 316 -8.20 -11.95 -14.57
C ARG A 316 -8.35 -11.83 -16.08
N PHE A 317 -8.92 -12.86 -16.72
CA PHE A 317 -9.04 -12.89 -18.18
C PHE A 317 -9.96 -11.78 -18.72
N GLU A 318 -11.15 -11.62 -18.13
CA GLU A 318 -12.10 -10.61 -18.58
C GLU A 318 -11.63 -9.20 -18.24
N VAL A 319 -10.95 -9.01 -17.10
CA VAL A 319 -10.31 -7.72 -16.74
C VAL A 319 -9.24 -7.34 -17.76
N GLU A 320 -8.36 -8.27 -18.13
CA GLU A 320 -7.30 -8.03 -19.12
C GLU A 320 -7.90 -7.66 -20.48
N LYS A 321 -8.89 -8.44 -20.94
CA LYS A 321 -9.60 -8.19 -22.20
C LYS A 321 -10.30 -6.83 -22.21
N GLU A 322 -11.03 -6.51 -21.14
CA GLU A 322 -11.77 -5.25 -21.03
C GLU A 322 -10.83 -4.04 -20.93
N MET A 323 -9.69 -4.18 -20.25
CA MET A 323 -8.66 -3.15 -20.22
C MET A 323 -8.14 -2.87 -21.64
N TYR A 324 -7.70 -3.90 -22.38
CA TYR A 324 -7.16 -3.71 -23.72
C TYR A 324 -8.18 -3.22 -24.74
N SER A 325 -9.48 -3.46 -24.51
CA SER A 325 -10.54 -2.95 -25.39
C SER A 325 -10.60 -1.41 -25.36
N ARG A 326 -10.13 -0.77 -24.27
CA ARG A 326 -10.31 0.66 -23.95
C ARG A 326 -9.05 1.54 -24.04
N VAL A 327 -7.88 0.96 -24.30
CA VAL A 327 -6.61 1.68 -24.33
C VAL A 327 -6.08 1.87 -25.76
N LEU A 328 -5.09 2.76 -25.92
CA LEU A 328 -4.45 3.02 -27.20
C LEU A 328 -3.95 1.73 -27.84
N LYS A 329 -4.45 1.40 -29.05
CA LYS A 329 -4.15 0.14 -29.75
C LYS A 329 -2.70 0.01 -30.23
N LEU A 330 -1.96 1.12 -30.29
CA LEU A 330 -0.53 1.13 -30.63
C LEU A 330 0.35 0.61 -29.49
N ASP A 331 -0.14 0.66 -28.24
CA ASP A 331 0.60 0.11 -27.12
C ASP A 331 0.44 -1.42 -27.07
N ASN A 332 1.42 -2.10 -27.65
CA ASN A 332 1.49 -3.56 -27.73
C ASN A 332 2.17 -4.20 -26.51
N ARG A 333 2.59 -3.40 -25.51
CA ARG A 333 3.21 -3.94 -24.29
C ARG A 333 2.18 -4.73 -23.51
N LYS A 334 2.61 -5.92 -23.07
CA LYS A 334 1.77 -6.78 -22.24
C LYS A 334 1.94 -6.40 -20.77
N ILE A 335 0.93 -5.73 -20.23
CA ILE A 335 0.77 -5.52 -18.79
C ILE A 335 0.57 -6.86 -18.09
N GLN A 336 1.28 -7.06 -16.97
CA GLN A 336 1.15 -8.28 -16.18
C GLN A 336 0.09 -8.12 -15.09
N PHE A 337 -0.67 -9.19 -14.82
CA PHE A 337 -1.62 -9.26 -13.71
C PHE A 337 -1.14 -10.31 -12.71
N PHE A 338 -0.94 -9.89 -11.47
CA PHE A 338 -0.54 -10.75 -10.37
C PHE A 338 -1.58 -10.74 -9.26
N GLN A 339 -1.72 -11.89 -8.60
CA GLN A 339 -2.38 -11.96 -7.31
C GLN A 339 -1.38 -11.49 -6.24
N SER A 340 -1.83 -10.69 -5.29
CA SER A 340 -1.03 -10.27 -4.12
C SER A 340 -0.47 -11.49 -3.38
N SER A 341 0.84 -11.49 -3.13
CA SER A 341 1.53 -12.58 -2.42
C SER A 341 1.87 -12.23 -0.97
N LEU A 342 1.37 -11.11 -0.45
CA LEU A 342 1.49 -10.77 0.97
C LEU A 342 0.79 -11.81 1.87
N LYS A 343 1.51 -12.28 2.90
CA LYS A 343 0.95 -13.23 3.89
C LYS A 343 -0.10 -12.56 4.79
N THR A 344 0.11 -11.29 5.12
CA THR A 344 -0.81 -10.48 5.91
C THR A 344 -0.64 -9.00 5.55
N SER A 345 -1.74 -8.24 5.56
CA SER A 345 -1.76 -6.80 5.25
C SER A 345 -0.87 -6.00 6.20
N ALA A 346 -0.74 -6.45 7.45
CA ALA A 346 0.18 -5.87 8.43
C ALA A 346 1.66 -5.91 8.00
N MET A 347 2.07 -6.79 7.07
CA MET A 347 3.42 -6.71 6.50
C MET A 347 3.62 -5.43 5.69
N GLY A 348 2.58 -4.95 5.01
CA GLY A 348 2.61 -3.67 4.31
C GLY A 348 2.81 -2.51 5.27
N ALA A 349 2.12 -2.55 6.42
CA ALA A 349 2.34 -1.56 7.47
C ALA A 349 3.80 -1.61 7.97
N ALA A 350 4.34 -2.80 8.26
CA ALA A 350 5.73 -2.93 8.67
C ALA A 350 6.71 -2.38 7.62
N ALA A 351 6.46 -2.61 6.33
CA ALA A 351 7.29 -2.10 5.23
C ALA A 351 7.48 -0.57 5.25
N MET A 352 6.54 0.18 5.83
CA MET A 352 6.64 1.64 5.94
C MET A 352 7.86 2.09 6.72
N VAL A 353 8.20 1.38 7.80
CA VAL A 353 9.37 1.71 8.62
C VAL A 353 10.64 1.60 7.80
N TRP A 354 10.70 0.67 6.86
CA TRP A 354 11.84 0.51 5.96
C TRP A 354 11.90 1.61 4.93
N TYR A 355 10.77 1.86 4.27
CA TYR A 355 10.63 2.89 3.24
C TYR A 355 11.01 4.28 3.77
N PHE A 356 10.42 4.70 4.90
CA PHE A 356 10.63 6.06 5.43
C PHE A 356 11.98 6.26 6.13
N ASN A 357 12.66 5.19 6.55
CA ASN A 357 14.01 5.29 7.09
C ASN A 357 15.12 5.09 6.05
N GLY A 358 14.77 4.86 4.77
CA GLY A 358 15.75 4.48 3.75
C GLY A 358 16.47 3.17 4.09
N LEU A 359 15.87 2.32 4.94
CA LEU A 359 16.40 1.01 5.28
C LEU A 359 16.06 0.07 4.14
N LEU A 360 16.84 0.09 3.07
CA LEU A 360 16.74 -0.91 2.02
C LEU A 360 17.31 -2.24 2.57
N PRO A 361 16.54 -3.34 2.55
CA PRO A 361 17.11 -4.66 2.76
C PRO A 361 18.22 -4.88 1.73
N LYS A 362 19.40 -5.29 2.19
CA LYS A 362 20.54 -5.61 1.30
C LYS A 362 20.18 -6.68 0.24
N SER A 363 19.06 -7.38 0.40
CA SER A 363 18.53 -8.36 -0.54
C SER A 363 17.94 -7.77 -1.83
N ILE A 364 17.56 -6.49 -1.88
CA ILE A 364 16.94 -5.88 -3.07
C ILE A 364 17.99 -5.38 -4.08
N HIS A 365 19.24 -5.14 -3.66
CA HIS A 365 20.31 -4.65 -4.54
C HIS A 365 20.98 -5.71 -5.43
N LYS A 366 20.56 -6.97 -5.42
CA LYS A 366 21.30 -8.02 -6.16
C LYS A 366 21.10 -8.05 -7.68
N ASN A 367 20.24 -7.22 -8.27
CA ASN A 367 19.96 -7.25 -9.72
C ASN A 367 20.18 -5.92 -10.46
N SER A 368 21.03 -5.03 -9.96
CA SER A 368 21.47 -3.84 -10.72
C SER A 368 22.99 -3.86 -10.89
N SER A 369 23.45 -4.75 -11.76
CA SER A 369 24.81 -4.79 -12.30
C SER A 369 24.77 -5.25 -13.74
#